data_AF-A0A1C7MIN5-F1
#
_entry.id   AF-A0A1C7MIN5-F1
#
_cell.length_a   1.000
_cell.length_b   1.000
_cell.length_c   1.000
_cell.angle_alpha   90.00
_cell.angle_beta   90.00
_cell.angle_gamma   90.00
#
_symmetry.space_group_name_H-M   'P 1'
#
loop_
_entity.id
_entity.type
_entity.pdbx_description
1 polymer ?
#
loop_
_entity_poly.entity_id
_entity_poly.type
_entity_poly.pdbx_seq_one_letter_code
_entity_poly.pdbx_strand_id
1 'polypeptide(L)'
;MGIGGFLASQAERDHYRYLRKATAARVLRSCDGEMEREVYAVLGPVGVDERLSRQVARCLREVEVDSGGDGAALAGMSGEEGGGLRWAKDVGLSAFLLKFGECLEEVPARRMYISAFTIGMGYLLGGLIPLLPYFFEPVAHIALIYSCLLTGAILLIFGAIKARITGAAGRGVGGYVWGAVSTLLVGGAAAAAAYGLVKVMET
;
A
#
# COMPACT_ATOMS: atom_id res chain seq x y z
N MET A 1 13.55 8.49 1.07
CA MET A 1 12.47 7.58 0.63
C MET A 1 11.69 6.95 1.78
N GLY A 2 12.33 6.57 2.91
CA GLY A 2 11.60 6.06 4.09
C GLY A 2 10.55 7.03 4.67
N ILE A 3 10.86 8.33 4.80
CA ILE A 3 9.89 9.35 5.25
C ILE A 3 8.70 9.46 4.29
N GLY A 4 8.92 9.31 2.98
CA GLY A 4 7.84 9.30 2.00
C GLY A 4 6.88 8.14 2.21
N GLY A 5 7.39 6.94 2.48
CA GLY A 5 6.57 5.78 2.84
C GLY A 5 5.78 5.98 4.14
N PHE A 6 6.38 6.64 5.15
CA PHE A 6 5.70 7.01 6.39
C PHE A 6 4.55 7.98 6.13
N LEU A 7 4.83 9.10 5.44
CA LEU A 7 3.87 10.17 5.18
C LEU A 7 2.71 9.69 4.30
N ALA A 8 2.98 8.83 3.32
CA ALA A 8 1.94 8.22 2.49
C ALA A 8 0.98 7.36 3.34
N SER A 9 1.53 6.46 4.17
CA SER A 9 0.71 5.62 5.07
C SER A 9 -0.01 6.44 6.16
N GLN A 10 0.57 7.55 6.60
CA GLN A 10 -0.07 8.48 7.54
C GLN A 10 -1.25 9.19 6.87
N ALA A 11 -1.05 9.74 5.67
CA ALA A 11 -2.08 10.43 4.90
C ALA A 11 -3.25 9.49 4.56
N GLU A 12 -2.98 8.25 4.15
CA GLU A 12 -4.01 7.22 3.93
C GLU A 12 -4.83 6.95 5.20
N ARG A 13 -4.19 6.83 6.37
CA ARG A 13 -4.90 6.61 7.63
C ARG A 13 -5.78 7.80 8.00
N ASP A 14 -5.24 9.01 7.89
CA ASP A 14 -5.96 10.22 8.30
C ASP A 14 -7.13 10.48 7.34
N HIS A 15 -6.94 10.18 6.05
CA HIS A 15 -8.01 10.17 5.05
C HIS A 15 -9.10 9.14 5.37
N TYR A 16 -8.73 7.90 5.70
CA TYR A 16 -9.67 6.87 6.12
C TYR A 16 -10.51 7.30 7.34
N ARG A 17 -9.86 7.88 8.37
CA ARG A 17 -10.54 8.37 9.58
C ARG A 17 -11.49 9.53 9.28
N TYR A 18 -11.11 10.43 8.39
CA TYR A 18 -11.96 11.51 7.94
C TYR A 18 -13.20 10.97 7.22
N LEU A 19 -13.00 10.11 6.22
CA LEU A 19 -14.09 9.50 5.47
C LEU A 19 -15.02 8.70 6.37
N ARG A 20 -14.48 7.93 7.33
CA ARG A 20 -15.29 7.18 8.28
C ARG A 20 -16.25 8.07 9.07
N LYS A 21 -15.76 9.20 9.59
CA LYS A 21 -16.61 10.16 10.31
C LYS A 21 -17.62 10.85 9.40
N ALA A 22 -17.18 11.24 8.20
CA ALA A 22 -18.03 11.90 7.22
C ALA A 22 -19.17 10.99 6.73
N THR A 23 -18.86 9.73 6.42
CA THR A 23 -19.83 8.71 6.01
C THR A 23 -20.79 8.37 7.14
N ALA A 24 -20.31 8.17 8.37
CA ALA A 24 -21.21 7.92 9.51
C ALA A 24 -22.17 9.09 9.75
N ALA A 25 -21.69 10.33 9.69
CA ALA A 25 -22.55 11.51 9.80
C ALA A 25 -23.54 11.63 8.64
N ARG A 26 -23.17 11.19 7.43
CA ARG A 26 -24.04 11.15 6.26
C ARG A 26 -25.14 10.10 6.41
N VAL A 27 -24.79 8.88 6.78
CA VAL A 27 -25.74 7.76 6.97
C VAL A 27 -26.85 8.12 7.96
N LEU A 28 -26.51 8.83 9.05
CA LEU A 28 -27.50 9.29 10.03
C LEU A 28 -28.47 10.35 9.49
N ARG A 29 -28.07 11.16 8.51
CA ARG A 29 -28.90 12.24 7.93
C ARG A 29 -29.65 11.81 6.68
N SER A 30 -29.17 10.79 5.98
CA SER A 30 -29.75 10.33 4.71
C SER A 30 -31.05 9.54 4.91
N CYS A 31 -31.94 9.67 3.93
CA CYS A 31 -33.19 8.91 3.86
C CYS A 31 -32.90 7.43 3.54
N ASP A 32 -33.77 6.53 3.99
CA ASP A 32 -33.63 5.08 3.75
C ASP A 32 -33.48 4.75 2.26
N GLY A 33 -34.30 5.38 1.40
CA GLY A 33 -34.26 5.14 -0.04
C GLY A 33 -32.96 5.57 -0.74
N GLU A 34 -32.20 6.51 -0.17
CA GLU A 34 -30.88 6.89 -0.70
C GLU A 34 -29.85 5.81 -0.38
N MET A 35 -29.82 5.35 0.87
CA MET A 35 -28.89 4.32 1.34
C MET A 35 -29.17 2.95 0.69
N GLU A 36 -30.44 2.61 0.53
CA GLU A 36 -30.89 1.40 -0.18
C GLU A 36 -30.31 1.31 -1.61
N ARG A 37 -30.29 2.44 -2.34
CA ARG A 37 -29.73 2.51 -3.71
C ARG A 37 -28.23 2.35 -3.74
N GLU A 38 -27.51 2.90 -2.75
CA GLU A 38 -26.04 2.74 -2.68
C GLU A 38 -25.64 1.31 -2.38
N VAL A 39 -26.35 0.65 -1.45
CA VAL A 39 -26.11 -0.76 -1.16
C VAL A 39 -26.37 -1.62 -2.39
N TYR A 40 -27.43 -1.34 -3.16
CA TYR A 40 -27.65 -2.01 -4.43
C TYR A 40 -26.57 -1.71 -5.48
N ALA A 41 -26.03 -0.48 -5.54
CA ALA A 41 -24.94 -0.15 -6.46
C ALA A 41 -23.67 -1.00 -6.19
N VAL A 42 -23.43 -1.35 -4.92
CA VAL A 42 -22.32 -2.22 -4.51
C VAL A 42 -22.62 -3.70 -4.76
N LEU A 43 -23.82 -4.18 -4.41
CA LEU A 43 -24.16 -5.61 -4.42
C LEU A 43 -24.75 -6.09 -5.77
N GLY A 44 -25.31 -5.20 -6.56
CA GLY A 44 -25.92 -5.50 -7.86
C GLY A 44 -24.96 -6.18 -8.84
N PRO A 45 -23.71 -5.70 -9.01
CA PRO A 45 -22.70 -6.38 -9.83
C PRO A 45 -22.33 -7.79 -9.36
N VAL A 46 -22.56 -8.10 -8.08
CA VAL A 46 -22.33 -9.43 -7.48
C VAL A 46 -23.51 -10.38 -7.74
N GLY A 47 -24.58 -9.88 -8.36
CA GLY A 47 -25.78 -10.66 -8.69
C GLY A 47 -26.85 -10.67 -7.60
N VAL A 48 -26.77 -9.74 -6.64
CA VAL A 48 -27.76 -9.62 -5.57
C VAL A 48 -28.97 -8.84 -6.07
N ASP A 49 -30.18 -9.39 -5.88
CA ASP A 49 -31.42 -8.71 -6.25
C ASP A 49 -31.64 -7.42 -5.44
N GLU A 50 -32.32 -6.46 -6.07
CA GLU A 50 -32.67 -5.16 -5.49
C GLU A 50 -33.45 -5.32 -4.17
N ARG A 51 -34.38 -6.28 -4.07
CA ARG A 51 -35.17 -6.47 -2.85
C ARG A 51 -34.30 -6.95 -1.69
N LEU A 52 -33.34 -7.85 -1.96
CA LEU A 52 -32.42 -8.36 -0.95
C LEU A 52 -31.44 -7.27 -0.51
N SER A 53 -30.95 -6.48 -1.46
CA SER A 53 -30.07 -5.33 -1.18
C SER A 53 -30.73 -4.31 -0.25
N ARG A 54 -32.03 -4.04 -0.44
CA ARG A 54 -32.81 -3.18 0.47
C ARG A 54 -32.93 -3.76 1.88
N GLN A 55 -33.16 -5.06 2.00
CA GLN A 55 -33.20 -5.72 3.32
C GLN A 55 -31.84 -5.64 4.02
N VAL A 56 -30.75 -5.89 3.29
CA VAL A 56 -29.39 -5.76 3.82
C VAL A 56 -29.11 -4.33 4.28
N ALA A 57 -29.50 -3.32 3.49
CA ALA A 57 -29.32 -1.91 3.84
C ALA A 57 -30.03 -1.56 5.17
N ARG A 58 -31.25 -2.07 5.38
CA ARG A 58 -32.01 -1.85 6.62
C ARG A 58 -31.33 -2.53 7.82
N CYS A 59 -30.97 -3.81 7.71
CA CYS A 59 -30.28 -4.52 8.79
C CYS A 59 -28.95 -3.85 9.16
N LEU A 60 -28.17 -3.41 8.18
CA LEU A 60 -26.91 -2.71 8.43
C LEU A 60 -27.10 -1.34 9.07
N ARG A 61 -28.18 -0.63 8.71
CA ARG A 61 -28.52 0.67 9.32
C ARG A 61 -28.99 0.51 10.76
N GLU A 62 -29.80 -0.50 11.06
CA GLU A 62 -30.24 -0.80 12.43
C GLU A 62 -29.04 -1.05 13.35
N VAL A 63 -28.06 -1.85 12.91
CA VAL A 63 -26.83 -2.11 13.64
C VAL A 63 -25.99 -0.84 13.85
N GLU A 64 -25.94 0.06 12.86
CA GLU A 64 -25.23 1.34 12.98
C GLU A 64 -25.87 2.26 14.04
N VAL A 65 -27.21 2.32 14.08
CA VAL A 65 -27.94 3.15 15.06
C VAL A 65 -27.77 2.59 16.47
N ASP A 66 -27.85 1.27 16.63
CA ASP A 66 -27.68 0.59 17.92
C ASP A 66 -26.25 0.76 18.46
N SER A 67 -25.24 0.64 17.58
CA SER A 67 -23.82 0.85 17.93
C SER A 67 -23.47 2.33 18.18
N GLY A 68 -24.23 3.25 17.58
CA GLY A 68 -24.06 4.69 17.73
C GLY A 68 -24.45 5.23 19.12
N GLY A 69 -25.24 4.49 19.89
CA GLY A 69 -25.64 4.85 21.26
C GLY A 69 -24.49 4.79 22.28
N ASP A 70 -23.57 3.83 22.12
CA ASP A 70 -22.45 3.62 23.06
C ASP A 70 -21.12 4.27 22.59
N GLY A 71 -21.00 4.62 21.31
CA GLY A 71 -19.75 5.06 20.69
C GLY A 71 -19.39 6.55 20.90
N ALA A 72 -20.34 7.41 21.24
CA ALA A 72 -20.11 8.85 21.39
C ALA A 72 -19.30 9.22 22.65
N ALA A 73 -19.30 8.37 23.69
CA ALA A 73 -18.61 8.64 24.96
C ALA A 73 -17.10 8.30 24.95
N LEU A 74 -16.61 7.52 23.98
CA LEU A 74 -15.25 6.94 23.99
C LEU A 74 -14.27 7.56 22.97
N ALA A 75 -14.69 8.56 22.20
CA ALA A 75 -13.82 9.23 21.23
C ALA A 75 -12.65 10.03 21.86
N GLY A 76 -12.58 10.09 23.20
CA GLY A 76 -11.59 10.86 23.96
C GLY A 76 -10.42 10.07 24.57
N MET A 77 -10.39 8.73 24.57
CA MET A 77 -9.35 7.98 25.28
C MET A 77 -8.58 7.04 24.37
N SER A 78 -7.30 7.36 24.21
CA SER A 78 -6.26 6.49 23.66
C SER A 78 -5.92 5.41 24.69
N GLY A 79 -5.80 4.17 24.24
CA GLY A 79 -5.38 3.06 25.10
C GLY A 79 -5.68 1.72 24.44
N GLU A 80 -4.66 0.88 24.37
CA GLU A 80 -4.70 -0.48 23.85
C GLU A 80 -5.60 -1.42 24.68
N GLU A 81 -5.92 -2.55 24.04
CA GLU A 81 -6.53 -3.78 24.57
C GLU A 81 -8.05 -3.82 24.80
N GLY A 82 -8.68 -4.81 24.16
CA GLY A 82 -10.10 -5.12 24.30
C GLY A 82 -10.65 -5.83 23.07
N GLY A 83 -10.34 -7.13 22.92
CA GLY A 83 -10.79 -7.97 21.80
C GLY A 83 -12.31 -8.05 21.59
N GLY A 84 -13.12 -7.52 22.50
CA GLY A 84 -14.59 -7.42 22.37
C GLY A 84 -15.10 -6.18 21.63
N LEU A 85 -14.37 -5.06 21.60
CA LEU A 85 -14.81 -3.81 20.95
C LEU A 85 -14.36 -3.65 19.50
N ARG A 86 -13.43 -4.50 19.03
CA ARG A 86 -12.95 -4.46 17.63
C ARG A 86 -14.08 -4.69 16.64
N TRP A 87 -14.97 -5.64 16.94
CA TRP A 87 -16.03 -6.03 16.02
C TRP A 87 -17.11 -4.94 15.86
N ALA A 88 -17.47 -4.25 16.95
CA ALA A 88 -18.44 -3.15 16.93
C ALA A 88 -17.99 -1.98 16.04
N LYS A 89 -16.68 -1.77 15.88
CA LYS A 89 -16.14 -0.77 14.95
C LYS A 89 -16.18 -1.20 13.49
N ASP A 90 -16.27 -2.50 13.21
CA ASP A 90 -16.20 -3.06 11.86
C ASP A 90 -17.59 -3.43 11.31
N VAL A 91 -18.64 -3.23 12.11
CA VAL A 91 -20.03 -3.51 11.74
C VAL A 91 -20.84 -2.23 11.57
N GLY A 92 -21.80 -2.26 10.65
CA GLY A 92 -22.67 -1.12 10.34
C GLY A 92 -22.62 -0.72 8.87
N LEU A 93 -23.60 0.08 8.47
CA LEU A 93 -23.74 0.55 7.09
C LEU A 93 -22.54 1.39 6.65
N SER A 94 -21.96 2.20 7.54
CA SER A 94 -20.81 3.05 7.23
C SER A 94 -19.56 2.21 6.91
N ALA A 95 -19.32 1.16 7.71
CA ALA A 95 -18.20 0.24 7.52
C ALA A 95 -18.35 -0.57 6.21
N PHE A 96 -19.58 -0.99 5.89
CA PHE A 96 -19.89 -1.66 4.63
C PHE A 96 -19.61 -0.76 3.42
N LEU A 97 -20.10 0.48 3.42
CA LEU A 97 -19.91 1.41 2.30
C LEU A 97 -18.42 1.78 2.11
N LEU A 98 -17.67 1.97 3.20
CA LEU A 98 -16.22 2.23 3.11
C LEU A 98 -15.45 1.02 2.57
N LYS A 99 -15.79 -0.19 3.03
CA LYS A 99 -15.05 -1.40 2.66
C LYS A 99 -15.38 -1.89 1.25
N PHE A 100 -16.65 -1.87 0.84
CA PHE A 100 -17.09 -2.46 -0.43
C PHE A 100 -17.44 -1.41 -1.48
N GLY A 101 -17.84 -0.20 -1.09
CA GLY A 101 -18.06 0.90 -2.03
C GLY A 101 -16.73 1.57 -2.41
N GLU A 102 -15.97 2.02 -1.42
CA GLU A 102 -14.73 2.78 -1.63
C GLU A 102 -13.45 1.90 -1.61
N CYS A 103 -13.58 0.61 -1.29
CA CYS A 103 -12.45 -0.32 -1.16
C CYS A 103 -11.37 0.17 -0.16
N LEU A 104 -11.81 0.84 0.91
CA LEU A 104 -10.94 1.41 1.92
C LEU A 104 -10.95 0.57 3.21
N GLU A 105 -9.76 0.29 3.74
CA GLU A 105 -9.57 -0.45 4.99
C GLU A 105 -8.68 0.35 5.97
N GLU A 106 -8.87 0.13 7.27
CA GLU A 106 -8.12 0.87 8.28
C GLU A 106 -6.63 0.50 8.24
N VAL A 107 -5.77 1.51 8.07
CA VAL A 107 -4.31 1.34 8.07
C VAL A 107 -3.79 1.23 9.52
N PRO A 108 -3.19 0.09 9.93
CA PRO A 108 -2.67 -0.05 11.30
C PRO A 108 -1.42 0.81 11.52
N ALA A 109 -1.27 1.37 12.73
CA ALA A 109 -0.12 2.23 13.10
C ALA A 109 1.24 1.56 12.86
N ARG A 110 1.33 0.25 13.12
CA ARG A 110 2.53 -0.55 12.89
C ARG A 110 2.98 -0.54 11.42
N ARG A 111 2.05 -0.48 10.45
CA ARG A 111 2.36 -0.48 9.02
C ARG A 111 3.11 0.78 8.59
N MET A 112 2.79 1.96 9.16
CA MET A 112 3.50 3.21 8.87
C MET A 112 5.00 3.12 9.21
N TYR A 113 5.33 2.67 10.42
CA TYR A 113 6.73 2.55 10.85
C TYR A 113 7.47 1.46 10.10
N ILE A 114 6.84 0.29 9.89
CA ILE A 114 7.47 -0.79 9.13
C ILE A 114 7.75 -0.36 7.70
N SER A 115 6.79 0.27 7.02
CA SER A 115 6.97 0.79 5.66
C SER A 115 8.14 1.77 5.56
N ALA A 116 8.20 2.73 6.50
CA ALA A 116 9.27 3.71 6.55
C ALA A 116 10.64 3.07 6.73
N PHE A 117 10.74 2.12 7.66
CA PHE A 117 11.98 1.43 7.99
C PHE A 117 12.44 0.50 6.87
N THR A 118 11.55 -0.32 6.31
CA THR A 118 11.92 -1.29 5.25
C THR A 118 12.31 -0.60 3.96
N ILE A 119 11.57 0.44 3.55
CA ILE A 119 11.93 1.24 2.37
C ILE A 119 13.21 2.02 2.63
N GLY A 120 13.33 2.67 3.79
CA GLY A 120 14.55 3.42 4.15
C GLY A 120 15.80 2.53 4.15
N MET A 121 15.74 1.40 4.84
CA MET A 121 16.85 0.44 4.93
C MET A 121 17.15 -0.21 3.58
N GLY A 122 16.13 -0.54 2.79
CA GLY A 122 16.29 -1.09 1.45
C GLY A 122 17.07 -0.15 0.52
N TYR A 123 16.78 1.16 0.57
CA TYR A 123 17.53 2.14 -0.21
C TYR A 123 18.94 2.39 0.33
N LEU A 124 19.12 2.39 1.66
CA LEU A 124 20.45 2.51 2.26
C LEU A 124 21.36 1.36 1.82
N LEU A 125 20.91 0.12 2.01
CA LEU A 125 21.67 -1.08 1.65
C LEU A 125 21.83 -1.19 0.13
N GLY A 126 20.77 -0.92 -0.63
CA GLY A 126 20.81 -0.95 -2.10
C GLY A 126 21.76 0.08 -2.70
N GLY A 127 21.92 1.25 -2.08
CA GLY A 127 22.88 2.28 -2.50
C GLY A 127 24.30 2.05 -1.98
N LEU A 128 24.46 1.42 -0.82
CA LEU A 128 25.77 1.12 -0.24
C LEU A 128 26.52 0.03 -1.01
N ILE A 129 25.80 -0.99 -1.46
CA ILE A 129 26.36 -2.13 -2.21
C ILE A 129 27.21 -1.69 -3.44
N PRO A 130 26.72 -0.82 -4.35
CA PRO A 130 27.53 -0.27 -5.44
C PRO A 130 28.79 0.48 -4.99
N LEU A 131 28.76 1.09 -3.81
CA LEU A 131 29.86 1.91 -3.31
C LEU A 131 30.96 1.07 -2.64
N LEU A 132 30.67 -0.16 -2.23
CA LEU A 132 31.63 -1.03 -1.54
C LEU A 132 32.98 -1.18 -2.26
N PRO A 133 33.05 -1.42 -3.59
CA PRO A 133 34.33 -1.57 -4.28
C PRO A 133 35.23 -0.32 -4.22
N TYR A 134 34.64 0.87 -4.11
CA TYR A 134 35.39 2.13 -4.03
C TYR A 134 36.09 2.34 -2.68
N PHE A 135 35.69 1.62 -1.62
CA PHE A 135 36.39 1.68 -0.34
C PHE A 135 37.71 0.92 -0.32
N PHE A 136 37.86 -0.09 -1.20
CA PHE A 136 39.01 -0.99 -1.19
C PHE A 136 40.00 -0.71 -2.33
N GLU A 137 39.53 -0.16 -3.45
CA GLU A 137 40.36 0.10 -4.62
C GLU A 137 40.56 1.61 -4.85
N PRO A 138 41.79 2.14 -4.75
CA PRO A 138 42.05 3.57 -4.93
C PRO A 138 41.90 4.06 -6.37
N VAL A 139 41.99 3.15 -7.36
CA VAL A 139 41.85 3.50 -8.78
C VAL A 139 40.38 3.45 -9.20
N ALA A 140 39.77 4.63 -9.41
CA ALA A 140 38.35 4.78 -9.71
C ALA A 140 37.86 3.96 -10.92
N HIS A 141 38.66 3.86 -11.99
CA HIS A 141 38.29 3.10 -13.17
C HIS A 141 38.21 1.59 -12.90
N ILE A 142 39.11 1.05 -12.07
CA ILE A 142 39.13 -0.36 -11.69
C ILE A 142 37.96 -0.64 -10.74
N ALA A 143 37.74 0.24 -9.76
CA ALA A 143 36.61 0.18 -8.82
C ALA A 143 35.25 0.21 -9.55
N LEU A 144 35.12 1.04 -10.59
CA LEU A 144 33.90 1.14 -11.41
C LEU A 144 33.54 -0.19 -12.09
N ILE A 145 34.52 -0.91 -12.64
CA ILE A 145 34.28 -2.20 -13.29
C ILE A 145 33.79 -3.23 -12.27
N TYR A 146 34.45 -3.33 -11.11
CA TYR A 146 34.00 -4.22 -10.04
C TYR A 146 32.60 -3.87 -9.53
N SER A 147 32.29 -2.58 -9.36
CA SER A 147 30.95 -2.11 -9.00
C SER A 147 29.90 -2.46 -10.05
N CYS A 148 30.21 -2.31 -11.34
CA CYS A 148 29.29 -2.63 -12.42
C CYS A 148 28.94 -4.13 -12.44
N LEU A 149 29.95 -5.01 -12.30
CA LEU A 149 29.74 -6.45 -12.25
C LEU A 149 28.96 -6.88 -11.00
N LEU A 150 29.32 -6.34 -9.83
CA LEU A 150 28.65 -6.63 -8.56
C LEU A 150 27.18 -6.20 -8.59
N THR A 151 26.91 -4.96 -8.98
CA THR A 151 25.55 -4.43 -9.06
C THR A 151 24.73 -5.12 -10.15
N GLY A 152 25.34 -5.46 -11.29
CA GLY A 152 24.70 -6.25 -12.35
C GLY A 152 24.24 -7.61 -11.85
N ALA A 153 25.10 -8.35 -11.14
CA ALA A 153 24.72 -9.63 -10.54
C ALA A 153 23.59 -9.48 -9.52
N ILE A 154 23.63 -8.44 -8.68
CA ILE A 154 22.61 -8.18 -7.67
C ILE A 154 21.27 -7.78 -8.29
N LEU A 155 21.26 -6.96 -9.36
CA LEU A 155 20.05 -6.60 -10.09
C LEU A 155 19.40 -7.83 -10.75
N LEU A 156 20.20 -8.76 -11.29
CA LEU A 156 19.70 -10.01 -11.85
C LEU A 156 19.04 -10.89 -10.77
N ILE A 157 19.71 -11.08 -9.63
CA ILE A 157 19.17 -11.87 -8.50
C ILE A 157 17.90 -11.19 -7.96
N PHE A 158 17.94 -9.88 -7.74
CA PHE A 158 16.81 -9.12 -7.21
C PHE A 158 15.62 -9.13 -8.16
N GLY A 159 15.84 -8.99 -9.47
CA GLY A 159 14.78 -9.07 -10.47
C GLY A 159 14.13 -10.44 -10.56
N ALA A 160 14.90 -11.53 -10.41
CA ALA A 160 14.37 -12.88 -10.34
C ALA A 160 13.54 -13.12 -9.06
N ILE A 161 14.04 -12.65 -7.90
CA ILE A 161 13.31 -12.73 -6.62
C ILE A 161 12.02 -11.91 -6.70
N LYS A 162 12.08 -10.70 -7.26
CA LYS A 162 10.92 -9.84 -7.46
C LYS A 162 9.86 -10.55 -8.30
N ALA A 163 10.24 -11.17 -9.42
CA ALA A 163 9.33 -11.92 -10.29
C ALA A 163 8.70 -13.14 -9.59
N ARG A 164 9.41 -13.76 -8.63
CA ARG A 164 8.89 -14.83 -7.79
C ARG A 164 7.83 -14.35 -6.80
N ILE A 165 8.08 -13.22 -6.14
CA ILE A 165 7.20 -12.72 -5.08
C ILE A 165 5.92 -12.10 -5.68
N THR A 166 6.01 -11.41 -6.82
CA THR A 166 4.83 -10.79 -7.45
C THR A 166 3.95 -11.77 -8.22
N GLY A 167 4.30 -13.05 -8.30
CA GLY A 167 3.53 -14.05 -9.04
C GLY A 167 3.50 -13.83 -10.56
N ALA A 168 4.24 -12.84 -11.07
CA ALA A 168 4.37 -12.56 -12.50
C ALA A 168 5.04 -13.71 -13.26
N ALA A 169 5.76 -14.59 -12.55
CA ALA A 169 6.26 -15.85 -13.07
C ALA A 169 5.15 -16.91 -13.15
N GLY A 170 4.17 -16.69 -14.05
CA GLY A 170 3.21 -17.72 -14.42
C GLY A 170 3.90 -18.91 -15.09
N ARG A 171 3.90 -20.07 -14.42
CA ARG A 171 4.18 -21.43 -14.95
C ARG A 171 5.51 -21.74 -15.65
N GLY A 172 6.49 -20.83 -15.77
CA GLY A 172 7.74 -21.15 -16.47
C GLY A 172 8.99 -20.36 -16.06
N VAL A 173 10.17 -20.93 -16.36
CA VAL A 173 11.50 -20.34 -16.11
C VAL A 173 11.66 -18.98 -16.82
N GLY A 174 11.01 -18.81 -17.98
CA GLY A 174 11.09 -17.59 -18.79
C GLY A 174 10.63 -16.30 -18.09
N GLY A 175 9.62 -16.39 -17.20
CA GLY A 175 9.14 -15.21 -16.46
C GLY A 175 10.17 -14.66 -15.47
N TYR A 176 10.94 -15.55 -14.84
CA TYR A 176 12.02 -15.15 -13.92
C TYR A 176 13.18 -14.49 -14.66
N VAL A 177 13.57 -15.07 -15.81
CA VAL A 177 14.63 -14.51 -16.65
C VAL A 177 14.22 -13.15 -17.19
N TRP A 178 12.97 -12.99 -17.63
CA TRP A 178 12.45 -11.69 -18.09
C TRP A 178 12.43 -10.64 -16.96
N GLY A 179 12.03 -11.03 -15.75
CA GLY A 179 12.06 -10.14 -14.57
C GLY A 179 13.49 -9.71 -14.19
N ALA A 180 14.45 -10.64 -14.26
CA ALA A 180 15.86 -10.35 -14.02
C ALA A 180 16.44 -9.40 -15.09
N VAL A 181 16.25 -9.74 -16.36
CA VAL A 181 16.78 -8.97 -17.50
C VAL A 181 16.16 -7.57 -17.55
N SER A 182 14.84 -7.43 -17.35
CA SER A 182 14.19 -6.11 -17.32
C SER A 182 14.72 -5.22 -16.20
N THR A 183 14.94 -5.78 -15.00
CA THR A 183 15.52 -5.04 -13.86
C THR A 183 16.96 -4.60 -14.17
N LEU A 184 17.77 -5.47 -14.78
CA LEU A 184 19.12 -5.13 -15.21
C LEU A 184 19.13 -4.06 -16.30
N LEU A 185 18.24 -4.14 -17.30
CA LEU A 185 18.16 -3.18 -18.41
C LEU A 185 17.76 -1.79 -17.93
N VAL A 186 16.76 -1.68 -17.04
CA VAL A 186 16.35 -0.39 -16.47
C VAL A 186 17.49 0.22 -15.64
N GLY A 187 18.17 -0.59 -14.82
CA GLY A 187 19.34 -0.14 -14.07
C GLY A 187 20.50 0.30 -14.97
N GLY A 188 20.81 -0.49 -16.00
CA GLY A 188 21.85 -0.19 -16.98
C GLY A 188 21.55 1.07 -17.80
N ALA A 189 20.30 1.27 -18.22
CA ALA A 189 19.88 2.48 -18.92
C ALA A 189 20.02 3.73 -18.03
N ALA A 190 19.61 3.64 -16.76
CA ALA A 190 19.77 4.74 -15.80
C ALA A 190 21.26 5.08 -15.56
N ALA A 191 22.12 4.06 -15.40
CA ALA A 191 23.56 4.25 -15.22
C ALA A 191 24.22 4.85 -16.48
N ALA A 192 23.86 4.36 -17.68
CA ALA A 192 24.35 4.89 -18.94
C ALA A 192 23.91 6.36 -19.16
N ALA A 193 22.67 6.70 -18.80
CA ALA A 193 22.18 8.08 -18.86
C ALA A 193 22.93 9.00 -17.89
N ALA A 194 23.15 8.56 -16.63
CA ALA A 194 23.91 9.32 -15.65
C ALA A 194 25.37 9.57 -16.10
N TYR A 195 26.05 8.52 -16.57
CA TYR A 195 27.40 8.64 -17.12
C TYR A 195 27.45 9.55 -18.35
N GLY A 196 26.48 9.41 -19.27
CA GLY A 196 26.39 10.23 -20.47
C GLY A 196 26.22 11.72 -20.15
N LEU A 197 25.38 12.06 -19.17
CA LEU A 197 25.21 13.45 -18.71
C LEU A 197 26.51 14.02 -18.15
N VAL A 198 27.18 13.28 -17.26
CA VAL A 198 28.48 13.71 -16.71
C VAL A 198 29.49 13.89 -17.84
N LYS A 199 29.53 12.97 -18.80
CA LYS A 199 30.49 13.04 -19.91
C LYS A 199 30.25 14.25 -20.81
N VAL A 200 29.00 14.58 -21.11
CA VAL A 200 28.63 15.77 -21.90
C VAL A 200 28.92 17.07 -21.14
N MET A 201 28.80 17.07 -19.81
CA MET A 201 29.13 18.24 -19.00
C MET A 201 30.64 18.45 -18.81
N GLU A 202 31.42 17.37 -18.85
CA GLU A 202 32.88 17.41 -18.70
C GLU A 202 33.62 17.69 -20.02
N THR A 203 32.94 17.50 -21.16
CA THR A 203 33.43 17.89 -22.51
C THR A 203 33.16 19.36 -22.81
#